data_AF-A0A0U3G778-F1
#
_entry.id   AF-A0A0U3G778-F1
#
_cell.length_a   1.000
_cell.length_b   1.000
_cell.length_c   1.000
_cell.angle_alpha   90.00
_cell.angle_beta   90.00
_cell.angle_gamma   90.00
#
_symmetry.space_group_name_H-M   'P 1'
#
loop_
_entity.id
_entity.type
_entity.pdbx_description
1 polymer ?
#
loop_
_entity_poly.entity_id
_entity_poly.type
_entity_poly.pdbx_seq_one_letter_code
_entity_poly.pdbx_strand_id
1 'polypeptide(L)'
;MAEGDGVADQEIRVRLDRTAGDRDVVALRQWLEREEPLAEGLRRGELQIELRDSRNEDPGTPMGFGTEVVVVLIGGAASAAFKELMVAVRLAVVAWRENRRSVEAGDPPEAQVGGAADDR
;
A
#
# COMPACT_ATOMS: atom_id res chain seq x y z
N MET A 1 -9.55 34.28 -2.28
CA MET A 1 -9.31 32.92 -2.79
C MET A 1 -7.85 32.62 -2.52
N ALA A 2 -7.58 31.88 -1.46
CA ALA A 2 -6.27 31.29 -1.19
C ALA A 2 -6.62 29.89 -0.69
N GLU A 3 -6.92 29.01 -1.64
CA GLU A 3 -6.90 27.58 -1.35
C GLU A 3 -5.42 27.28 -1.14
N GLY A 4 -5.07 26.90 0.09
CA GLY A 4 -3.71 26.52 0.41
C GLY A 4 -3.29 25.41 -0.55
N ASP A 5 -2.13 25.59 -1.17
CA ASP A 5 -1.40 24.51 -1.84
C ASP A 5 -0.97 23.53 -0.73
N GLY A 6 -1.94 22.76 -0.24
CA GLY A 6 -1.72 21.64 0.64
C GLY A 6 -1.08 20.59 -0.23
N VAL A 7 0.24 20.42 -0.09
CA VAL A 7 0.96 19.34 -0.74
C VAL A 7 0.23 18.05 -0.39
N ALA A 8 -0.53 17.51 -1.33
CA ALA A 8 -1.26 16.27 -1.11
C ALA A 8 -0.23 15.19 -0.78
N ASP A 9 -0.38 14.55 0.37
CA ASP A 9 0.46 13.42 0.75
C ASP A 9 0.39 12.38 -0.37
N GLN A 10 1.55 11.86 -0.78
CA GLN A 10 1.60 10.92 -1.90
C GLN A 10 1.32 9.51 -1.38
N GLU A 11 0.22 8.92 -1.85
CA GLU A 11 -0.22 7.60 -1.40
C GLU A 11 0.11 6.51 -2.43
N ILE A 12 0.59 5.37 -1.94
CA ILE A 12 0.70 4.11 -2.66
C ILE A 12 -0.32 3.15 -2.08
N ARG A 13 -1.19 2.62 -2.93
CA ARG A 13 -2.24 1.67 -2.56
C ARG A 13 -1.83 0.26 -2.95
N VAL A 14 -1.98 -0.68 -2.02
CA VAL A 14 -1.74 -2.10 -2.23
C VAL A 14 -3.05 -2.85 -2.05
N ARG A 15 -3.60 -3.31 -3.17
CA ARG A 15 -4.88 -4.04 -3.24
C ARG A 15 -4.62 -5.51 -3.43
N LEU A 16 -5.15 -6.33 -2.53
CA LEU A 16 -5.20 -7.77 -2.71
C LEU A 16 -6.47 -8.16 -3.49
N ASP A 17 -6.40 -9.23 -4.26
CA ASP A 17 -7.56 -9.76 -4.97
C ASP A 17 -8.65 -10.31 -4.01
N ARG A 18 -9.76 -10.79 -4.57
CA ARG A 18 -10.91 -11.26 -3.79
C ARG A 18 -10.67 -12.59 -3.06
N THR A 19 -9.54 -13.25 -3.29
CA THR A 19 -9.15 -14.46 -2.55
C THR A 19 -8.50 -14.12 -1.21
N ALA A 20 -8.06 -12.88 -1.03
CA ALA A 20 -7.50 -12.40 0.23
C ALA A 20 -8.58 -12.14 1.29
N GLY A 21 -8.31 -12.59 2.52
CA GLY A 21 -9.10 -12.23 3.70
C GLY A 21 -8.47 -11.12 4.55
N ASP A 22 -9.17 -10.64 5.57
CA ASP A 22 -8.66 -9.61 6.51
C ASP A 22 -7.31 -9.97 7.14
N ARG A 23 -7.09 -11.27 7.43
CA ARG A 23 -5.83 -11.76 7.99
C ARG A 23 -4.65 -11.52 7.05
N ASP A 24 -4.89 -11.57 5.74
CA ASP A 24 -3.86 -11.45 4.71
C ASP A 24 -3.42 -10.00 4.57
N VAL A 25 -4.39 -9.09 4.64
CA VAL A 25 -4.17 -7.65 4.64
C VAL A 25 -3.38 -7.24 5.88
N VAL A 26 -3.73 -7.76 7.06
CA VAL A 26 -2.99 -7.53 8.31
C VAL A 26 -1.60 -8.16 8.28
N ALA A 27 -1.45 -9.35 7.70
CA ALA A 27 -0.14 -9.98 7.54
C ALA A 27 0.76 -9.20 6.58
N LEU A 28 0.21 -8.73 5.45
CA LEU A 28 0.92 -7.88 4.50
C LEU A 28 1.36 -6.56 5.13
N ARG A 29 0.47 -5.90 5.88
CA ARG A 29 0.83 -4.68 6.61
C ARG A 29 2.02 -4.91 7.54
N GLN A 30 1.96 -5.94 8.37
CA GLN A 30 3.05 -6.26 9.31
C GLN A 30 4.35 -6.63 8.59
N TRP A 31 4.26 -7.26 7.41
CA TRP A 31 5.43 -7.49 6.56
C TRP A 31 6.05 -6.18 6.10
N LEU A 32 5.23 -5.28 5.53
CA LEU A 32 5.69 -3.98 5.03
C LEU A 32 6.30 -3.10 6.14
N GLU A 33 5.74 -3.14 7.36
CA GLU A 33 6.28 -2.43 8.52
C GLU A 33 7.69 -2.92 8.95
N ARG A 34 8.09 -4.13 8.54
CA ARG A 34 9.36 -4.77 8.90
C ARG A 34 10.42 -4.74 7.81
N GLU A 35 10.03 -4.47 6.57
CA GLU A 35 10.97 -4.42 5.45
C GLU A 35 11.87 -3.19 5.58
N GLU A 36 13.19 -3.40 5.64
CA GLU A 36 14.19 -2.36 5.94
C GLU A 36 13.98 -0.99 5.23
N PRO A 37 13.70 -0.90 3.91
CA PRO A 37 13.49 0.40 3.27
C PRO A 37 12.24 1.13 3.77
N LEU A 38 11.20 0.39 4.15
CA LEU A 38 9.94 0.96 4.66
C LEU A 38 10.02 1.21 6.17
N ALA A 39 10.61 0.28 6.91
CA ALA A 39 10.83 0.37 8.35
C ALA A 39 11.73 1.58 8.71
N GLU A 40 12.71 1.92 7.88
CA GLU A 40 13.50 3.13 8.07
C GLU A 40 12.66 4.41 7.90
N GLY A 41 11.87 4.52 6.83
CA GLY A 41 10.99 5.68 6.61
C GLY A 41 9.92 5.83 7.70
N LEU A 42 9.36 4.72 8.20
CA LEU A 42 8.44 4.72 9.33
C LEU A 42 9.12 5.24 10.61
N ARG A 43 10.35 4.79 10.90
CA ARG A 43 11.13 5.25 12.06
C ARG A 43 11.49 6.73 11.98
N ARG A 44 11.73 7.25 10.78
CA ARG A 44 12.01 8.68 10.51
C ARG A 44 10.75 9.55 10.56
N GLY A 45 9.56 8.95 10.57
CA GLY A 45 8.29 9.69 10.46
C GLY A 45 8.03 10.24 9.06
N GLU A 46 8.71 9.69 8.05
CA GLU A 46 8.59 10.05 6.63
C GLU A 46 7.54 9.19 5.93
N LEU A 47 7.18 8.04 6.52
CA LEU A 47 6.17 7.13 6.00
C LEU A 47 5.12 6.82 7.07
N GLN A 48 3.90 6.56 6.61
CA GLN A 48 2.82 5.97 7.42
C GLN A 48 2.16 4.84 6.64
N ILE A 49 1.83 3.75 7.35
CA ILE A 49 1.12 2.61 6.75
C ILE A 49 -0.22 2.45 7.44
N GLU A 50 -1.29 2.48 6.66
CA GLU A 50 -2.67 2.41 7.15
C GLU A 50 -3.44 1.28 6.49
N LEU A 51 -4.50 0.83 7.15
CA LEU A 51 -5.52 -0.02 6.55
C LEU A 51 -6.71 0.85 6.19
N ARG A 52 -7.10 0.88 4.91
CA ARG A 52 -8.24 1.66 4.44
C ARG A 52 -9.32 0.75 3.90
N ASP A 53 -10.57 1.04 4.25
CA ASP A 53 -11.71 0.26 3.79
C ASP A 53 -12.21 0.82 2.46
N SER A 54 -11.83 0.16 1.36
CA SER A 54 -12.17 0.59 -0.01
C SER A 54 -13.66 0.43 -0.33
N ARG A 55 -14.46 -0.24 0.53
CA ARG A 55 -15.90 -0.45 0.29
C ARG A 55 -16.71 0.83 0.32
N ASN A 56 -16.18 1.91 0.90
CA ASN A 56 -16.84 3.21 0.99
C ASN A 56 -16.29 4.27 0.02
N GLU A 57 -15.27 3.96 -0.79
CA GLU A 57 -14.63 4.98 -1.63
C GLU A 57 -15.37 5.27 -2.94
N ASP A 58 -16.24 4.39 -3.46
CA ASP A 58 -17.04 4.71 -4.66
C ASP A 58 -18.34 3.89 -4.83
N PRO A 59 -19.54 4.51 -4.89
CA PRO A 59 -20.81 3.81 -5.08
C PRO A 59 -21.01 3.22 -6.49
N GLY A 60 -20.05 3.35 -7.42
CA GLY A 60 -20.10 2.81 -8.78
C GLY A 60 -19.19 1.61 -9.07
N THR A 61 -18.27 1.26 -8.17
CA THR A 61 -17.32 0.15 -8.41
C THR A 61 -17.96 -1.20 -8.06
N PRO A 62 -18.02 -2.18 -8.99
CA PRO A 62 -18.73 -3.44 -8.78
C PRO A 62 -18.07 -4.26 -7.67
N MET A 63 -18.57 -4.11 -6.44
CA MET A 63 -18.00 -4.69 -5.21
C MET A 63 -16.48 -4.50 -5.12
N GLY A 64 -16.05 -3.35 -4.62
CA GLY A 64 -14.64 -3.04 -4.37
C GLY A 64 -13.92 -4.21 -3.66
N PHE A 65 -12.65 -4.39 -4.04
CA PHE A 65 -11.69 -5.18 -3.25
C PHE A 65 -11.83 -4.77 -1.77
N GLY A 66 -11.63 -5.70 -0.84
CA GLY A 66 -11.86 -5.46 0.60
C GLY A 66 -10.95 -4.37 1.20
N THR A 67 -10.57 -4.52 2.47
CA THR A 67 -9.60 -3.62 3.10
C THR A 67 -8.27 -3.61 2.32
N GLU A 68 -7.71 -2.44 2.02
CA GLU A 68 -6.43 -2.27 1.35
C GLU A 68 -5.36 -1.72 2.29
N VAL A 69 -4.08 -1.94 1.94
CA VAL A 69 -2.95 -1.34 2.66
C VAL A 69 -2.51 -0.09 1.92
N VAL A 70 -2.49 1.04 2.62
CA VAL A 70 -2.09 2.35 2.07
C VAL A 70 -0.77 2.76 2.70
N VAL A 71 0.23 3.04 1.88
CA VAL A 71 1.52 3.60 2.28
C VAL A 71 1.54 5.07 1.90
N VAL A 72 1.60 5.95 2.90
CA VAL A 72 1.57 7.40 2.77
C VAL A 72 2.98 7.94 2.95
N LEU A 73 3.46 8.70 1.98
CA LEU A 73 4.69 9.47 2.08
C LEU A 73 4.37 10.83 2.71
N ILE A 74 4.89 11.05 3.92
CA ILE A 74 4.62 12.24 4.74
C ILE A 74 5.61 13.34 4.36
N GLY A 75 5.07 14.53 4.10
CA GLY A 75 5.85 15.69 3.70
C GLY A 75 6.16 15.65 2.21
N GLY A 76 6.18 16.83 1.58
CA GLY A 76 6.31 17.01 0.13
C GLY A 76 7.64 16.59 -0.48
N ALA A 77 8.05 15.34 -0.26
CA ALA A 77 9.23 14.75 -0.85
C ALA A 77 9.11 14.74 -2.38
N ALA A 78 10.24 15.02 -3.04
CA ALA A 78 10.33 15.10 -4.49
C ALA A 78 9.79 13.81 -5.15
N SER A 79 9.18 13.91 -6.33
CA SER A 79 8.61 12.78 -7.08
C SER A 79 9.58 11.61 -7.33
N ALA A 80 10.89 11.80 -7.15
CA ALA A 80 11.88 10.74 -7.16
C ALA A 80 11.74 9.79 -5.95
N ALA A 81 11.58 10.32 -4.74
CA ALA A 81 11.44 9.52 -3.51
C ALA A 81 10.18 8.63 -3.57
N PHE A 82 9.10 9.14 -4.17
CA PHE A 82 7.89 8.35 -4.38
C PHE A 82 8.06 7.19 -5.36
N LYS A 83 8.83 7.39 -6.44
CA LYS A 83 9.14 6.30 -7.37
C LYS A 83 9.98 5.22 -6.70
N GLU A 84 10.99 5.62 -5.92
CA GLU A 84 11.81 4.68 -5.15
C GLU A 84 10.97 3.93 -4.12
N LEU A 85 10.08 4.63 -3.41
CA LEU A 85 9.12 4.02 -2.49
C LEU A 85 8.19 3.04 -3.21
N MET A 86 7.67 3.39 -4.38
CA MET A 86 6.83 2.50 -5.19
C MET A 86 7.55 1.22 -5.58
N VAL A 87 8.83 1.32 -5.98
CA VAL A 87 9.66 0.15 -6.26
C VAL A 87 9.86 -0.69 -5.01
N ALA A 88 10.19 -0.06 -3.87
CA ALA A 88 10.37 -0.75 -2.60
C ALA A 88 9.09 -1.51 -2.17
N VAL A 89 7.92 -0.88 -2.25
CA VAL A 89 6.63 -1.51 -1.93
C VAL A 89 6.36 -2.68 -2.87
N ARG A 90 6.60 -2.53 -4.19
CA ARG A 90 6.42 -3.64 -5.15
C ARG A 90 7.30 -4.83 -4.82
N LEU A 91 8.58 -4.60 -4.53
CA LEU A 91 9.52 -5.67 -4.18
C LEU A 91 9.14 -6.36 -2.87
N ALA A 92 8.76 -5.58 -1.85
CA ALA A 92 8.30 -6.11 -0.57
C ALA A 92 7.04 -6.97 -0.70
N VAL A 93 6.07 -6.54 -1.52
CA VAL A 93 4.85 -7.32 -1.81
C VAL A 93 5.19 -8.64 -2.51
N VAL A 94 6.10 -8.61 -3.49
CA VAL A 94 6.56 -9.85 -4.16
C VAL A 94 7.22 -10.78 -3.16
N ALA A 95 8.12 -10.27 -2.31
CA ALA A 95 8.79 -11.06 -1.28
C ALA A 95 7.81 -11.68 -0.28
N TRP A 96 6.77 -10.92 0.13
CA TRP A 96 5.70 -11.43 0.97
C TRP A 96 4.93 -12.58 0.30
N ARG A 97 4.53 -12.43 -0.98
CA ARG A 97 3.81 -13.47 -1.71
C ARG A 97 4.64 -14.74 -1.84
N GLU A 98 5.92 -14.62 -2.18
CA GLU A 98 6.85 -15.74 -2.28
C GLU A 98 7.02 -16.45 -0.93
N ASN A 99 7.21 -15.68 0.16
CA ASN A 99 7.29 -16.24 1.51
C ASN A 99 6.02 -16.98 1.89
N ARG A 100 4.86 -16.37 1.61
CA ARG A 100 3.56 -16.97 1.89
C ARG A 100 3.35 -18.28 1.15
N ARG A 101 3.67 -18.32 -0.15
CA ARG A 101 3.61 -19.55 -0.96
C ARG A 101 4.48 -20.67 -0.39
N SER A 102 5.57 -20.31 0.29
CA SER A 102 6.46 -21.27 0.96
C SER A 102 5.95 -21.72 2.33
N VAL A 103 5.10 -20.95 3.00
CA VAL A 103 4.66 -21.18 4.39
C VAL A 103 3.25 -21.78 4.46
N GLU A 104 2.34 -21.36 3.58
CA GLU A 104 0.97 -21.84 3.52
C GLU A 104 0.72 -22.64 2.23
N ALA A 105 0.01 -23.76 2.34
CA ALA A 105 -0.40 -24.54 1.19
C ALA A 105 -1.54 -23.81 0.45
N GLY A 106 -1.22 -23.17 -0.68
CA GLY A 106 -2.17 -22.43 -1.51
C GLY A 106 -1.46 -21.45 -2.45
N ASP A 107 -2.19 -20.92 -3.43
CA ASP A 107 -1.68 -19.79 -4.23
C ASP A 107 -1.86 -18.49 -3.44
N PRO A 108 -0.81 -17.65 -3.28
CA PRO A 108 -0.95 -16.40 -2.55
C PRO A 108 -1.79 -15.41 -3.36
N PRO A 109 -2.68 -14.63 -2.71
CA PRO A 109 -3.54 -13.67 -3.40
C PRO A 109 -2.72 -12.74 -4.29
N GLU A 110 -3.27 -12.41 -5.46
CA GLU A 110 -2.67 -11.41 -6.33
C GLU A 110 -2.70 -10.04 -5.67
N ALA A 111 -1.63 -9.28 -5.85
CA ALA A 111 -1.46 -7.97 -5.25
C ALA A 111 -1.19 -6.93 -6.35
N GLN A 112 -2.00 -5.87 -6.37
CA GLN A 112 -1.86 -4.73 -7.27
C GLN A 112 -1.33 -3.53 -6.47
N VAL A 113 -0.23 -2.94 -6.95
CA VAL A 113 0.39 -1.75 -6.35
C VAL A 113 0.22 -0.58 -7.32
N GLY A 114 -0.41 0.50 -6.88
CA GLY A 114 -0.67 1.71 -7.67
C GLY A 114 -0.51 2.98 -6.85
N GLY A 115 -0.24 4.11 -7.50
CA GLY A 115 -0.25 5.43 -6.85
C GLY A 115 -1.64 6.07 -6.92
N ALA A 116 -2.02 6.90 -5.95
CA ALA A 116 -3.33 7.57 -5.95
C ALA A 116 -3.54 8.52 -7.15
N ALA A 117 -2.48 8.95 -7.83
CA ALA A 117 -2.57 9.76 -9.05
C ALA A 117 -2.88 8.95 -10.33
N ASP A 118 -2.87 7.62 -10.27
CA ASP A 118 -3.15 6.72 -11.40
C ASP A 118 -4.66 6.50 -11.62
N ASP A 119 -5.51 7.12 -10.79
CA ASP A 119 -6.98 7.05 -10.82
C ASP A 119 -7.61 8.37 -11.32
N ARG A 120 -7.09 8.94 -12.42
CA ARG A 120 -7.71 10.13 -13.07
C ARG A 120 -7.58 10.14 -14.58
#